data_AF-A0A6G4D2H0-F1
#
_entry.id   AF-A0A6G4D2H0-F1
#
_cell.length_a   1.000
_cell.length_b   1.000
_cell.length_c   1.000
_cell.angle_alpha   90.00
_cell.angle_beta   90.00
_cell.angle_gamma   90.00
#
_symmetry.space_group_name_H-M   'P 1'
#
loop_
_entity.id
_entity.type
_entity.pdbx_description
1 polymer ?
#
loop_
_entity_poly.entity_id
_entity_poly.type
_entity_poly.pdbx_seq_one_letter_code
_entity_poly.pdbx_strand_id
1 'polypeptide(L)'
;MINIGRLNMLTVLVKEIENKSMQEDIETVIEENRILKTILKEYVKKSMGYKDLLLESLELLDKYQEKVEKLSLRTNLWADEAVRLYNEHGNLDKALRAAGKEIILYELNKNKGEM
;
A
#
# COMPACT_ATOMS: atom_id res chain seq x y z
N MET A 1 -74.61 6.67 25.46
CA MET A 1 -73.88 7.96 25.41
C MET A 1 -72.42 7.71 25.72
N ILE A 2 -71.52 8.05 24.81
CA ILE A 2 -70.07 7.94 25.06
C ILE A 2 -69.65 9.15 25.91
N ASN A 3 -68.93 8.91 27.01
CA ASN A 3 -68.46 9.97 27.89
C ASN A 3 -67.29 10.73 27.23
N ILE A 4 -67.57 11.93 26.74
CA ILE A 4 -66.64 12.81 26.02
C ILE A 4 -65.35 13.07 26.84
N GLY A 5 -65.46 13.16 28.17
CA GLY A 5 -64.31 13.35 29.06
C GLY A 5 -63.36 12.16 29.08
N ARG A 6 -63.88 10.93 28.98
CA ARG A 6 -63.04 9.72 28.84
C ARG A 6 -62.35 9.65 27.48
N LEU A 7 -63.03 10.12 26.43
CA LEU A 7 -62.46 10.15 25.08
C LEU A 7 -61.25 11.10 25.01
N ASN A 8 -61.38 12.31 25.58
CA ASN A 8 -60.29 13.29 25.61
C ASN A 8 -59.06 12.81 26.40
N MET A 9 -59.25 12.12 27.53
CA MET A 9 -58.13 11.54 28.31
C MET A 9 -57.36 10.48 27.51
N LEU A 10 -58.08 9.60 26.80
CA LEU A 10 -57.46 8.59 25.93
C LEU A 10 -56.63 9.24 24.82
N THR A 11 -57.14 10.30 24.20
CA THR A 11 -56.42 11.01 23.14
C THR A 11 -55.13 11.67 23.63
N VAL A 12 -55.13 12.23 24.85
CA VAL A 12 -53.92 12.82 25.45
C VAL A 12 -52.87 11.75 25.76
N LEU A 13 -53.29 10.63 26.35
CA LEU A 13 -52.38 9.53 26.68
C LEU A 13 -51.74 8.90 25.44
N VAL A 14 -52.50 8.72 24.34
CA VAL A 14 -51.95 8.20 23.08
C VAL A 14 -50.88 9.13 22.51
N LYS A 15 -51.13 10.46 22.52
CA LYS A 15 -50.14 11.44 22.04
C LYS A 15 -48.87 11.48 22.90
N GLU A 16 -48.97 11.31 24.21
CA GLU A 16 -47.80 11.23 25.09
C GLU A 16 -46.97 9.97 24.84
N ILE A 17 -47.62 8.83 24.58
CA ILE A 17 -46.95 7.57 24.24
C ILE A 17 -46.24 7.69 22.88
N GLU A 18 -46.91 8.25 21.87
CA GLU A 18 -46.32 8.50 20.54
C GLU A 18 -45.11 9.43 20.63
N ASN A 19 -45.21 10.55 21.37
CA ASN A 19 -44.10 11.49 21.54
C ASN A 19 -42.90 10.86 22.27
N LYS A 20 -43.15 10.05 23.31
CA LYS A 20 -42.06 9.34 24.01
C LYS A 20 -41.38 8.32 23.11
N SER A 21 -42.16 7.55 22.35
CA SER A 21 -41.62 6.59 21.35
C SER A 21 -40.75 7.30 20.32
N MET A 22 -41.21 8.43 19.76
CA MET A 22 -40.43 9.19 18.80
C MET A 22 -39.13 9.73 19.41
N GLN A 23 -39.14 10.12 20.68
CA GLN A 23 -37.97 10.63 21.36
C GLN A 23 -36.92 9.53 21.62
N GLU A 24 -37.36 8.34 22.04
CA GLU A 24 -36.49 7.15 22.17
C GLU A 24 -35.87 6.75 20.82
N ASP A 25 -36.65 6.79 19.74
CA ASP A 25 -36.15 6.53 18.39
C ASP A 25 -35.10 7.56 17.96
N ILE A 26 -35.33 8.84 18.24
CA ILE A 26 -34.37 9.92 17.94
C ILE A 26 -33.07 9.73 18.73
N GLU A 27 -33.15 9.42 20.02
CA GLU A 27 -31.98 9.18 20.87
C GLU A 27 -31.17 7.96 20.38
N THR A 28 -31.86 6.90 19.98
CA THR A 28 -31.25 5.70 19.39
C THR A 28 -30.50 6.04 18.10
N VAL A 29 -31.14 6.78 17.18
CA VAL A 29 -30.53 7.21 15.91
C VAL A 29 -29.31 8.12 16.12
N ILE A 30 -29.34 8.97 17.17
CA ILE A 30 -28.19 9.82 17.54
C ILE A 30 -27.01 8.97 18.01
N GLU A 31 -27.25 7.96 18.85
CA GLU A 31 -26.19 7.10 19.37
C GLU A 31 -25.62 6.19 18.28
N GLU A 32 -26.46 5.60 17.43
CA GLU A 32 -26.02 4.84 16.25
C GLU A 32 -25.14 5.68 15.32
N ASN A 33 -25.53 6.93 15.06
CA ASN A 33 -24.71 7.86 14.26
C ASN A 33 -23.36 8.15 14.93
N ARG A 34 -23.32 8.29 16.26
CA ARG A 34 -22.09 8.54 17.01
C ARG A 34 -21.13 7.35 16.91
N ILE A 35 -21.65 6.13 17.01
CA ILE A 35 -20.88 4.89 16.84
C ILE A 35 -20.31 4.82 15.41
N LEU A 36 -21.16 4.99 14.39
CA LEU A 36 -20.76 4.97 12.98
C LEU A 36 -19.67 6.00 12.67
N LYS A 37 -19.81 7.23 13.19
CA LYS A 37 -18.82 8.30 12.99
C LYS A 37 -17.47 7.97 13.63
N THR A 38 -17.46 7.26 14.75
CA THR A 38 -16.23 6.82 15.42
C THR A 38 -15.52 5.74 14.61
N ILE A 39 -16.26 4.72 14.18
CA ILE A 39 -15.75 3.63 13.32
C ILE A 39 -15.18 4.21 12.02
N LEU A 40 -15.91 5.13 11.37
CA LEU A 40 -15.47 5.76 10.13
C LEU A 40 -14.15 6.53 10.32
N LYS A 41 -13.99 7.27 11.43
CA LYS A 41 -12.73 7.97 11.74
C LYS A 41 -11.56 7.02 11.92
N GLU A 42 -11.77 5.88 12.58
CA GLU A 42 -10.72 4.86 12.74
C GLU A 42 -10.34 4.21 11.40
N TYR A 43 -11.33 3.90 10.56
CA TYR A 43 -11.08 3.37 9.21
C TYR A 43 -10.32 4.35 8.33
N VAL A 44 -10.70 5.63 8.35
CA VAL A 44 -10.00 6.70 7.60
C VAL A 44 -8.56 6.87 8.10
N LYS A 45 -8.32 6.80 9.42
CA LYS A 45 -6.95 6.84 9.96
C LYS A 45 -6.11 5.64 9.52
N LYS A 46 -6.67 4.43 9.56
CA LYS A 46 -6.00 3.21 9.10
C LYS A 46 -5.66 3.30 7.61
N SER A 47 -6.59 3.74 6.76
CA SER A 47 -6.35 3.86 5.32
C SER A 47 -5.29 4.92 4.98
N MET A 48 -5.22 6.00 5.75
CA MET A 48 -4.18 7.02 5.59
C MET A 48 -2.78 6.48 5.94
N GLY A 49 -2.65 5.68 6.99
CA GLY A 49 -1.39 4.98 7.31
C GLY A 49 -0.98 3.97 6.23
N TYR A 50 -1.93 3.26 5.61
CA TYR A 50 -1.64 2.37 4.48
C TYR A 50 -1.19 3.12 3.23
N LYS A 51 -1.69 4.34 2.99
CA LYS A 51 -1.28 5.15 1.84
C LYS A 51 0.20 5.49 1.89
N ASP A 52 0.70 5.91 3.04
CA ASP A 52 2.11 6.31 3.20
C ASP A 52 3.04 5.10 3.06
N LEU A 53 2.68 3.96 3.68
CA LEU A 53 3.39 2.68 3.51
C LEU A 53 3.39 2.18 2.05
N LEU A 54 2.29 2.38 1.33
CA LEU A 54 2.18 1.98 -0.08
C LEU A 54 3.07 2.84 -0.98
N LEU A 55 3.13 4.15 -0.73
CA LEU A 55 4.03 5.06 -1.44
C LEU A 55 5.50 4.71 -1.18
N GLU A 56 5.88 4.48 0.08
CA GLU A 56 7.24 4.05 0.43
C GLU A 56 7.59 2.71 -0.24
N SER A 57 6.65 1.76 -0.25
CA SER A 57 6.83 0.47 -0.93
C SER A 57 7.00 0.62 -2.44
N LEU A 58 6.29 1.55 -3.09
CA LEU A 58 6.43 1.84 -4.52
C LEU A 58 7.80 2.46 -4.83
N GLU A 59 8.27 3.42 -4.04
CA GLU A 59 9.60 4.01 -4.21
C GLU A 59 10.72 2.97 -4.04
N LEU A 60 10.56 2.04 -3.11
CA LEU A 60 11.48 0.92 -2.94
C LEU A 60 11.46 0.00 -4.17
N LEU A 61 10.28 -0.28 -4.72
CA LEU A 61 10.12 -1.10 -5.92
C LEU A 61 10.86 -0.49 -7.11
N ASP A 62 10.70 0.82 -7.34
CA ASP A 62 11.38 1.55 -8.42
C ASP A 62 12.91 1.49 -8.28
N LYS A 63 13.44 1.69 -7.06
CA LYS A 63 14.90 1.56 -6.79
C LYS A 63 15.42 0.16 -7.07
N TYR A 64 14.66 -0.87 -6.70
CA TYR A 64 15.05 -2.25 -6.98
C TYR A 64 15.01 -2.56 -8.48
N GLN A 65 14.00 -2.06 -9.20
CA GLN A 65 13.91 -2.21 -10.64
C GLN A 65 15.11 -1.57 -11.36
N GLU A 66 15.46 -0.32 -11.02
CA GLU A 66 16.63 0.36 -11.59
C GLU A 66 17.93 -0.42 -11.33
N LYS A 67 18.08 -0.99 -10.13
CA LYS A 67 19.24 -1.82 -9.78
C LYS A 67 19.30 -3.10 -10.61
N VAL A 68 18.16 -3.76 -10.82
CA VAL A 68 18.06 -4.97 -11.65
C VAL A 68 18.37 -4.65 -13.11
N GLU A 69 17.86 -3.55 -13.65
CA GLU A 69 18.14 -3.11 -15.02
C GLU A 69 19.64 -2.84 -15.22
N LYS A 70 20.28 -2.13 -14.28
CA LYS A 70 21.74 -1.91 -14.30
C LYS A 70 22.54 -3.21 -14.26
N LEU A 71 22.11 -4.18 -13.44
CA LEU A 71 22.75 -5.50 -13.37
C LEU A 71 22.57 -6.30 -14.66
N SER A 72 21.37 -6.27 -15.26
CA SER A 72 21.09 -6.92 -16.53
C SER A 72 21.95 -6.35 -17.66
N LEU A 73 22.01 -5.02 -17.79
CA LEU A 73 22.85 -4.34 -18.78
C LEU A 73 24.33 -4.76 -18.64
N ARG A 74 24.83 -4.79 -17.40
CA ARG A 74 26.21 -5.19 -17.12
C ARG A 74 26.49 -6.65 -17.46
N THR A 75 25.52 -7.53 -17.20
CA THR A 75 25.64 -8.96 -17.53
C THR A 75 25.67 -9.17 -19.04
N ASN A 76 24.89 -8.41 -19.80
CA ASN A 76 24.91 -8.46 -21.27
C ASN A 76 26.26 -8.00 -21.83
N LEU A 77 26.82 -6.89 -21.33
CA LEU A 77 28.16 -6.43 -21.73
C LEU A 77 29.25 -7.49 -21.45
N TRP A 78 29.14 -8.20 -20.32
CA TRP A 78 30.08 -9.27 -20.00
C TRP A 78 29.91 -10.51 -20.88
N ALA A 79 28.68 -10.85 -21.25
CA ALA A 79 28.40 -11.92 -22.18
C ALA A 79 28.98 -11.58 -23.57
N ASP A 80 28.77 -10.35 -24.05
CA ASP A 80 29.31 -9.86 -25.32
C ASP A 80 30.84 -9.90 -25.34
N GLU A 81 31.49 -9.48 -24.26
CA GLU A 81 32.95 -9.50 -24.14
C GLU A 81 33.51 -10.92 -24.08
N ALA A 82 32.84 -11.83 -23.36
CA ALA A 82 33.21 -13.25 -23.35
C ALA A 82 33.08 -13.88 -24.76
N VAL A 83 32.04 -13.51 -25.52
CA VAL A 83 31.86 -13.95 -26.91
C VAL A 83 32.93 -13.37 -27.83
N ARG A 84 33.29 -12.09 -27.69
CA ARG A 84 34.36 -11.44 -28.45
C ARG A 84 35.71 -12.15 -28.22
N LEU A 85 36.09 -12.34 -26.96
CA LEU A 85 37.34 -13.02 -26.57
C LEU A 85 37.36 -14.49 -27.04
N TYR A 86 36.20 -15.16 -27.02
CA TYR A 86 36.09 -16.51 -27.57
C TYR A 86 36.30 -16.53 -29.08
N ASN A 87 35.71 -15.59 -29.82
CA ASN A 87 35.89 -15.49 -31.26
C ASN A 87 37.34 -15.16 -31.65
N GLU A 88 38.07 -14.41 -30.83
CA GLU A 88 39.48 -14.07 -31.06
C GLU A 88 40.45 -15.21 -30.73
N HIS A 89 40.15 -16.02 -29.71
CA HIS A 89 41.10 -17.00 -29.18
C HIS A 89 40.67 -18.46 -29.36
N GLY A 90 39.44 -18.71 -29.80
CA GLY A 90 38.85 -20.03 -30.04
C GLY A 90 38.71 -20.91 -28.80
N ASN A 91 38.95 -20.37 -27.60
CA ASN A 91 39.00 -21.13 -26.35
C ASN A 91 38.11 -20.50 -25.27
N LEU A 92 37.01 -21.19 -24.96
CA LEU A 92 35.96 -20.70 -24.08
C LEU A 92 36.43 -20.56 -22.63
N ASP A 93 37.24 -21.52 -22.12
CA ASP A 93 37.78 -21.44 -20.75
C ASP A 93 38.71 -20.24 -20.58
N LYS A 94 39.54 -19.94 -21.61
CA LYS A 94 40.39 -18.75 -21.59
C LYS A 94 39.58 -17.45 -21.66
N ALA A 95 38.56 -17.40 -22.51
CA ALA A 95 37.69 -16.24 -22.66
C ALA A 95 36.92 -15.91 -21.37
N LEU A 96 36.32 -16.92 -20.74
CA LEU A 96 35.60 -16.77 -19.47
C LEU A 96 36.52 -16.33 -18.32
N ARG A 97 37.74 -16.87 -18.24
CA ARG A 97 38.73 -16.44 -17.23
C ARG A 97 39.21 -15.01 -17.44
N ALA A 98 39.38 -14.57 -18.69
CA ALA A 98 39.79 -13.20 -19.01
C ALA A 98 38.68 -12.20 -18.68
N ALA A 99 37.45 -12.44 -19.14
CA ALA A 99 36.29 -11.63 -18.79
C ALA A 99 36.08 -11.60 -17.25
N GLY A 100 36.20 -12.75 -16.58
CA GLY A 100 36.12 -12.82 -15.12
C GLY A 100 37.16 -11.97 -14.37
N LYS A 101 38.39 -11.86 -14.89
CA LYS A 101 39.43 -11.00 -14.30
C LYS A 101 39.11 -9.51 -14.47
N GLU A 102 38.61 -9.10 -15.63
CA GLU A 102 38.16 -7.72 -15.86
C GLU A 102 36.99 -7.33 -14.95
N ILE A 103 36.05 -8.26 -14.72
CA ILE A 103 34.95 -8.07 -13.76
C ILE A 103 35.48 -7.77 -12.36
N ILE A 104 36.42 -8.59 -11.89
CA ILE A 104 37.02 -8.44 -10.56
C ILE A 104 37.76 -7.09 -10.47
N LEU A 105 38.53 -6.71 -11.48
CA LEU A 105 39.25 -5.43 -11.52
C LEU A 105 38.30 -4.22 -11.48
N TYR A 106 37.24 -4.24 -12.28
CA TYR A 106 36.24 -3.18 -12.29
C TYR A 106 35.56 -3.01 -10.91
N GLU A 107 35.16 -4.12 -10.28
CA GLU A 107 34.55 -4.07 -8.93
C GLU A 107 35.51 -3.56 -7.86
N LEU A 108 36.78 -3.97 -7.94
CA LEU A 108 37.82 -3.51 -7.01
C LEU A 108 38.09 -2.01 -7.17
N ASN A 109 38.09 -1.48 -8.39
CA ASN A 109 38.30 -0.05 -8.65
C ASN A 109 37.09 0.80 -8.24
N LYS A 110 35.87 0.31 -8.48
CA LYS A 110 34.63 0.98 -8.06
C LYS A 110 34.58 1.19 -6.54
N ASN A 111 35.03 0.21 -5.75
CA ASN A 111 35.05 0.29 -4.28
C ASN A 111 36.17 1.17 -3.71
N LYS A 112 37.14 1.58 -4.55
CA LYS A 112 38.20 2.52 -4.17
C LYS A 112 37.86 3.98 -4.49
N GLY A 113 36.73 4.24 -5.13
CA GLY A 113 36.34 5.59 -5.57
C GLY A 113 37.18 6.15 -6.72
N GLU A 114 37.89 5.28 -7.46
CA GLU A 114 38.80 5.67 -8.56
C GLU A 114 38.11 5.65 -9.94
N MET A 115 36.77 5.58 -9.99
CA MET A 115 35.96 5.78 -11.20
C MET A 115 34.81 6.74 -10.93
#